data_AF-A0A0Q5M5K9-F1
#
_entry.id   AF-A0A0Q5M5K9-F1
#
_cell.length_a   1.000
_cell.length_b   1.000
_cell.length_c   1.000
_cell.angle_alpha   90.00
_cell.angle_beta   90.00
_cell.angle_gamma   90.00
#
_symmetry.space_group_name_H-M   'P 1'
#
loop_
_entity.id
_entity.type
_entity.pdbx_description
1 polymer ?
#
loop_
_entity_poly.entity_id
_entity_poly.type
_entity_poly.pdbx_seq_one_letter_code
_entity_poly.pdbx_strand_id
1 'polypeptide(L)'
;MTHEDFVVQIHSALAVRYGRRWLAMWAGLDMELVRADWRRQLRDYAHSPSSVMHALDNLPDQVPTANDFRHLCAAGPRPAYQPLPAPATSAQGKAAMRDLLDRLRGQGGIGVRGRGWAEAVMTRSARGEQVSPTVRAMAAGARRVTDSEVPR
;
A
#
# COMPACT_ATOMS: atom_id res chain seq x y z
N MET A 1 -23.84 24.13 -5.17
CA MET A 1 -24.43 24.05 -3.81
C MET A 1 -23.26 24.15 -2.86
N THR A 2 -23.03 25.32 -2.27
CA THR A 2 -21.98 25.48 -1.27
C THR A 2 -22.33 24.52 -0.15
N HIS A 3 -21.56 23.44 0.01
CA HIS A 3 -21.79 22.49 1.08
C HIS A 3 -21.66 23.30 2.37
N GLU A 4 -22.78 23.57 3.05
CA GLU A 4 -22.73 24.02 4.43
C GLU A 4 -21.75 23.10 5.15
N ASP A 5 -20.82 23.69 5.88
CA ASP A 5 -19.68 23.00 6.45
C ASP A 5 -20.11 21.70 7.15
N PHE A 6 -19.78 20.56 6.56
CA PHE A 6 -20.27 19.25 6.99
C PHE A 6 -19.91 18.94 8.45
N VAL A 7 -18.85 19.58 8.97
CA VAL A 7 -18.46 19.50 10.38
C VAL A 7 -19.50 20.12 11.29
N VAL A 8 -20.16 21.22 10.89
CA VAL A 8 -21.28 21.80 11.62
C VAL A 8 -22.43 20.81 11.72
N GLN A 9 -22.73 20.10 10.64
CA GLN A 9 -23.79 19.09 10.63
C GLN A 9 -23.45 17.90 11.55
N ILE A 10 -22.20 17.44 11.54
CA ILE A 10 -21.72 16.41 12.47
C ILE A 10 -21.86 16.89 13.91
N HIS A 11 -21.39 18.09 14.24
CA HIS A 11 -21.51 18.66 15.59
C HIS A 11 -22.97 18.77 16.04
N SER A 12 -23.88 19.17 15.14
CA SER A 12 -25.32 19.21 15.41
C SER A 12 -25.88 17.82 15.70
N ALA A 13 -25.51 16.81 14.91
CA ALA A 13 -25.94 15.42 15.15
C ALA A 13 -25.42 14.89 16.49
N LEU A 14 -24.15 15.15 16.83
CA LEU A 14 -23.55 14.77 18.11
C LEU A 14 -24.21 15.50 19.28
N ALA A 15 -24.53 16.79 19.14
CA ALA A 15 -25.25 17.55 20.14
C ALA A 15 -26.64 16.96 20.41
N VAL A 16 -27.36 16.50 19.38
CA VAL A 16 -28.67 15.84 19.54
C VAL A 16 -28.52 14.47 20.23
N ARG A 17 -27.53 13.65 19.83
CA ARG A 17 -27.37 12.28 20.37
C ARG A 17 -26.85 12.25 21.80
N TYR A 18 -25.89 13.12 22.14
CA TYR A 18 -25.23 13.12 23.45
C TYR A 18 -25.71 14.22 24.39
N GLY A 19 -26.45 15.21 23.87
CA GLY A 19 -27.03 16.31 24.64
C GLY A 19 -25.99 17.06 25.48
N ARG A 20 -26.27 17.18 26.78
CA ARG A 20 -25.41 17.89 27.73
C ARG A 20 -23.98 17.35 27.77
N ARG A 21 -23.76 16.05 27.52
CA ARG A 21 -22.41 15.45 27.57
C ARG A 21 -21.51 16.03 26.47
N TRP A 22 -22.06 16.32 25.29
CA TRP A 22 -21.34 16.98 24.21
C TRP A 22 -20.94 18.41 24.57
N LEU A 23 -21.88 19.19 25.12
CA LEU A 23 -21.63 20.57 25.51
C LEU A 23 -20.64 20.67 26.68
N ALA A 24 -20.72 19.75 27.64
CA ALA A 24 -19.83 19.72 28.80
C ALA A 24 -18.38 19.41 28.42
N MET A 25 -18.14 18.58 27.40
CA MET A 25 -16.79 18.24 26.92
C MET A 25 -16.01 19.48 26.45
N TRP A 26 -16.69 20.45 25.86
CA TRP A 26 -16.08 21.65 25.28
C TRP A 26 -16.37 22.92 26.11
N ALA A 27 -16.81 22.77 27.36
CA ALA A 27 -17.12 23.89 28.22
C ALA A 27 -15.86 24.76 28.46
N GLY A 28 -15.99 26.07 28.22
CA GLY A 28 -14.88 27.03 28.35
C GLY A 28 -13.94 27.13 27.14
N LEU A 29 -14.19 26.36 26.07
CA LEU A 29 -13.44 26.45 24.81
C LEU A 29 -14.27 27.18 23.74
N ASP A 30 -13.58 27.85 22.82
CA ASP A 30 -14.22 28.39 21.62
C ASP A 30 -14.59 27.24 20.67
N MET A 31 -15.89 27.10 20.42
CA MET A 31 -16.44 26.04 19.57
C MET A 31 -15.98 26.16 18.11
N GLU A 32 -15.60 27.35 17.62
CA GLU A 32 -15.01 27.46 16.28
C GLU A 32 -13.60 26.86 16.21
N LEU A 33 -12.81 26.95 17.29
CA LEU A 33 -11.51 26.28 17.34
C LEU A 33 -11.67 24.76 17.31
N VAL A 34 -12.67 24.24 18.02
CA VAL A 34 -13.02 22.80 17.99
C VAL A 34 -13.44 22.40 16.58
N ARG A 35 -14.36 23.14 15.95
CA ARG A 35 -14.77 22.86 14.56
C ARG A 35 -13.60 22.96 13.59
N ALA A 36 -12.71 23.94 13.74
CA ALA A 36 -11.53 24.07 12.90
C ALA A 36 -10.60 22.85 13.01
N ASP A 37 -10.47 22.27 14.20
CA ASP A 37 -9.71 21.03 14.38
C ASP A 37 -10.39 19.83 13.71
N TRP A 38 -11.70 19.68 13.91
CA TRP A 38 -12.48 18.64 13.26
C TRP A 38 -12.42 18.74 11.72
N ARG A 39 -12.45 19.96 11.15
CA ARG A 39 -12.26 20.19 9.72
C ARG A 39 -10.92 19.67 9.22
N ARG A 40 -9.83 19.87 10.00
CA ARG A 40 -8.50 19.37 9.63
C ARG A 40 -8.44 17.84 9.69
N GLN A 41 -9.02 17.25 10.74
CA GLN A 41 -8.99 15.79 10.96
C GLN A 41 -9.87 15.03 9.96
N LEU A 42 -11.01 15.60 9.58
CA LEU A 42 -12.01 14.96 8.74
C LEU A 42 -11.95 15.43 7.28
N ARG A 43 -10.95 16.24 6.90
CA ARG A 43 -10.81 16.79 5.54
C ARG A 43 -10.95 15.72 4.45
N ASP A 44 -10.35 14.55 4.66
CA ASP A 44 -10.32 13.48 3.68
C ASP A 44 -11.72 12.83 3.48
N TYR A 45 -12.65 13.06 4.41
CA TYR A 45 -14.03 12.55 4.36
C TYR A 45 -15.04 13.58 3.83
N ALA A 46 -14.60 14.80 3.50
CA ALA A 46 -15.48 15.84 2.95
C ALA A 46 -16.20 15.41 1.65
N HIS A 47 -15.59 14.47 0.91
CA HIS A 47 -16.14 13.92 -0.35
C HIS A 47 -16.69 12.50 -0.17
N SER A 48 -16.83 12.01 1.07
CA SER A 48 -17.26 10.64 1.39
C SER A 48 -18.42 10.65 2.39
N PRO A 49 -19.62 11.10 1.97
CA PRO A 49 -20.78 11.19 2.85
C PRO A 49 -21.22 9.83 3.40
N SER A 50 -21.01 8.73 2.66
CA SER A 50 -21.31 7.38 3.12
C SER A 50 -20.52 6.97 4.36
N SER A 51 -19.23 7.33 4.43
CA SER A 51 -18.36 7.04 5.58
C SER A 51 -18.77 7.87 6.81
N VAL A 52 -19.15 9.13 6.61
CA VAL A 52 -19.66 9.98 7.71
C VAL A 52 -20.99 9.44 8.23
N MET A 53 -21.89 9.02 7.35
CA MET A 53 -23.18 8.43 7.73
C MET A 53 -22.98 7.12 8.51
N HIS A 54 -22.08 6.25 8.04
CA HIS A 54 -21.69 5.04 8.79
C HIS A 54 -21.18 5.36 10.19
N ALA A 55 -20.32 6.38 10.33
CA ALA A 55 -19.82 6.80 11.64
C ALA A 55 -20.93 7.33 12.56
N LEU A 56 -21.88 8.09 12.00
CA LEU A 56 -23.06 8.55 12.74
C LEU A 56 -23.96 7.38 13.16
N ASP A 57 -24.10 6.33 12.37
CA ASP A 57 -24.92 5.17 12.75
C ASP A 57 -24.24 4.29 13.82
N ASN A 58 -22.92 4.30 13.89
CA ASN A 58 -22.11 3.48 14.80
C ASN A 58 -21.46 4.31 15.92
N LEU A 59 -22.23 5.22 16.51
CA LEU A 59 -21.73 6.10 17.57
C LEU A 59 -21.55 5.34 18.91
N PRO A 60 -20.43 5.55 19.64
CA PRO A 60 -20.18 4.92 20.93
C PRO A 60 -21.03 5.53 22.08
N ASP A 61 -21.05 4.88 23.25
CA ASP A 61 -21.74 5.43 24.43
C ASP A 61 -21.03 6.66 25.02
N GLN A 62 -19.72 6.75 24.83
CA GLN A 62 -18.91 7.91 25.20
C GLN A 62 -18.90 8.93 24.08
N VAL A 63 -18.91 10.21 24.43
CA VAL A 63 -18.77 11.29 23.46
C VAL A 63 -17.42 11.16 22.72
N PRO A 64 -17.40 11.07 21.38
CA PRO A 64 -16.18 10.86 20.62
C PRO A 64 -15.40 12.17 20.42
N THR A 65 -14.07 12.07 20.36
CA THR A 65 -13.20 13.14 19.85
C THR A 65 -13.17 13.15 18.31
N ALA A 66 -12.56 14.17 17.70
CA ALA A 66 -12.38 14.22 16.25
C ALA A 66 -11.66 12.98 15.69
N ASN A 67 -10.65 12.49 16.43
CA ASN A 67 -9.87 11.33 16.04
C ASN A 67 -10.66 10.02 16.18
N ASP A 68 -11.46 9.90 17.25
CA ASP A 68 -12.34 8.74 17.42
C ASP A 68 -13.39 8.70 16.30
N PHE A 69 -13.98 9.85 15.98
CA PHE A 69 -14.93 9.96 14.88
C PHE A 69 -14.27 9.61 13.53
N ARG A 70 -13.03 10.05 13.32
CA ARG A 70 -12.24 9.67 12.13
C ARG A 70 -12.06 8.15 12.03
N HIS A 71 -11.78 7.47 13.15
CA HIS A 71 -11.67 6.01 13.16
C HIS A 71 -12.99 5.33 12.81
N LEU A 72 -14.14 5.85 13.28
CA LEU A 72 -15.46 5.36 12.90
C LEU A 72 -15.74 5.53 11.40
N CYS A 73 -15.33 6.66 10.82
CA CYS A 73 -15.42 6.88 9.37
C CYS A 73 -14.54 5.88 8.60
N ALA A 74 -13.33 5.61 9.09
CA ALA A 74 -12.39 4.67 8.47
C ALA A 74 -12.85 3.20 8.54
N ALA A 75 -13.61 2.84 9.58
CA ALA A 75 -14.20 1.51 9.75
C ALA A 75 -15.39 1.26 8.80
N GLY A 76 -15.93 2.32 8.16
CA GLY A 76 -17.02 2.20 7.22
C GLY A 76 -16.65 1.50 5.91
N PRO A 77 -17.67 1.13 5.11
CA PRO A 77 -17.45 0.49 3.82
C PRO A 77 -16.58 1.37 2.92
N ARG A 78 -15.41 0.85 2.52
CA ARG A 78 -14.53 1.55 1.59
C ARG A 78 -15.19 1.65 0.22
N PRO A 79 -15.11 2.80 -0.47
CA PRO A 79 -15.58 2.90 -1.84
C PRO A 79 -14.91 1.81 -2.68
N ALA A 80 -15.70 1.21 -3.57
CA ALA A 80 -15.21 0.15 -4.44
C ALA A 80 -13.95 0.63 -5.15
N TYR A 81 -12.88 -0.17 -5.08
CA TYR A 81 -11.62 0.13 -5.74
C TYR A 81 -11.87 0.31 -7.23
N GLN A 82 -11.66 1.52 -7.75
CA GLN A 82 -11.71 1.79 -9.17
C GLN A 82 -10.26 1.74 -9.69
N PRO A 83 -9.85 0.67 -10.39
CA PRO A 83 -8.52 0.60 -10.94
C PRO A 83 -8.32 1.77 -11.90
N LEU A 84 -7.16 2.41 -11.80
CA LEU A 84 -6.73 3.37 -12.82
C LEU A 84 -6.71 2.64 -14.18
N PRO A 85 -7.11 3.30 -15.27
CA PRO A 85 -6.91 2.74 -16.59
C PRO A 85 -5.41 2.41 -16.75
N ALA A 86 -5.12 1.22 -17.29
CA ALA A 86 -3.74 0.84 -17.55
C ALA A 86 -3.06 1.96 -18.37
N PRO A 87 -1.81 2.34 -18.03
CA PRO A 87 -1.13 3.41 -18.75
C PRO A 87 -1.15 3.11 -20.25
N ALA A 88 -1.63 4.07 -21.04
CA ALA A 88 -1.69 3.97 -22.50
C ALA A 88 -0.26 3.94 -23.05
N THR A 89 0.36 2.76 -23.03
CA THR A 89 1.70 2.58 -23.56
C THR A 89 1.58 2.44 -25.07
N SER A 90 2.04 3.44 -25.80
CA SER A 90 2.08 3.40 -27.26
C SER A 90 2.86 2.17 -27.75
N ALA A 91 2.54 1.65 -28.94
CA ALA A 91 3.29 0.55 -29.55
C ALA A 91 4.79 0.88 -29.66
N GLN A 92 5.12 2.14 -29.92
CA GLN A 92 6.49 2.68 -29.93
C GLN A 92 7.14 2.63 -28.54
N GLY A 93 6.41 2.99 -27.47
CA GLY A 93 6.92 2.89 -26.10
C GLY A 93 7.23 1.46 -25.68
N LYS A 94 6.39 0.48 -26.09
CA LYS A 94 6.66 -0.95 -25.87
C LYS A 94 7.88 -1.43 -26.65
N ALA A 95 8.05 -0.98 -27.89
CA ALA A 95 9.22 -1.33 -28.70
C ALA A 95 10.52 -0.74 -28.12
N ALA A 96 10.50 0.54 -27.72
CA ALA A 96 11.64 1.20 -27.08
C ALA A 96 12.02 0.53 -25.74
N MET A 97 11.02 0.12 -24.94
CA MET A 97 11.25 -0.63 -23.72
C MET A 97 11.90 -2.00 -24.00
N ARG A 98 11.43 -2.73 -25.01
CA ARG A 98 12.04 -4.01 -25.41
C ARG A 98 13.49 -3.84 -25.86
N ASP A 99 13.75 -2.86 -26.73
CA ASP A 99 15.10 -2.55 -27.21
C ASP A 99 16.02 -2.15 -26.05
N LEU A 100 15.55 -1.32 -25.11
CA LEU A 100 16.29 -1.00 -23.89
C LEU A 100 16.60 -2.26 -23.05
N LEU A 101 15.61 -3.13 -22.81
CA LEU A 101 15.80 -4.37 -22.06
C LEU A 101 16.75 -5.34 -22.76
N ASP A 102 16.74 -5.39 -24.09
CA ASP A 102 17.67 -6.21 -24.88
C ASP A 102 19.10 -5.66 -24.82
N ARG A 103 19.27 -4.34 -24.89
CA ARG A 103 20.56 -3.68 -24.67
C ARG A 103 21.10 -3.94 -23.26
N LEU A 104 20.25 -3.82 -22.23
CA LEU A 104 20.63 -4.10 -20.84
C LEU A 104 20.98 -5.58 -20.61
N ARG A 105 20.28 -6.51 -21.30
CA ARG A 105 20.63 -7.93 -21.31
C ARG A 105 21.96 -8.21 -22.02
N GLY A 106 22.23 -7.51 -23.13
CA GLY A 106 23.48 -7.60 -23.88
C GLY A 106 24.69 -6.98 -23.15
N GLN A 107 24.46 -5.95 -22.34
CA GLN A 107 25.49 -5.24 -21.57
C GLN A 107 25.94 -5.97 -20.29
N GLY A 108 25.57 -7.23 -20.10
CA GLY A 108 26.10 -8.05 -19.01
C GLY A 108 25.60 -7.62 -17.63
N GLY A 109 24.32 -7.23 -17.52
CA GLY A 109 23.63 -7.37 -16.25
C GLY A 109 23.84 -8.80 -15.74
N ILE A 110 23.88 -8.99 -14.41
CA ILE A 110 23.84 -10.32 -13.78
C ILE A 110 22.43 -10.89 -14.05
N GLY A 111 22.16 -11.21 -15.31
CA GLY A 111 21.16 -12.19 -15.64
C GLY A 111 21.56 -13.40 -14.83
N VAL A 112 20.62 -13.90 -14.05
CA VAL A 112 20.66 -15.27 -13.57
C VAL A 112 20.74 -16.13 -14.82
N ARG A 113 21.97 -16.29 -15.32
CA ARG A 113 22.29 -17.24 -16.37
C ARG A 113 21.83 -18.57 -15.80
N GLY A 114 21.28 -19.42 -16.66
CA GLY A 114 21.08 -20.82 -16.33
C GLY A 114 22.35 -21.44 -15.73
N ARG A 115 22.25 -22.72 -15.36
CA ARG A 115 23.24 -23.50 -14.58
C ARG A 115 24.73 -23.41 -14.98
N GLY A 116 25.12 -22.70 -16.05
CA GLY A 116 26.50 -22.36 -16.42
C GLY A 116 27.31 -21.61 -15.35
N TRP A 117 26.68 -20.96 -14.36
CA TRP A 117 27.43 -20.46 -13.19
C TRP A 117 28.01 -21.61 -12.34
N ALA A 118 27.30 -22.74 -12.23
CA ALA A 118 27.75 -23.91 -11.48
C ALA A 118 28.91 -24.62 -12.17
N GLU A 119 28.89 -24.70 -13.50
CA GLU A 119 30.01 -25.23 -14.30
C GLU A 119 31.27 -24.37 -14.16
N ALA A 120 31.11 -23.05 -14.21
CA ALA A 120 32.21 -22.11 -14.01
C ALA A 120 32.84 -22.26 -12.61
N VAL A 121 32.02 -22.42 -11.57
CA VAL A 121 32.48 -22.65 -10.19
C VAL A 121 33.26 -23.96 -10.06
N MET A 122 32.75 -25.05 -10.64
CA MET A 122 33.44 -26.36 -10.60
C MET A 122 34.74 -26.35 -11.39
N THR A 123 34.76 -25.68 -12.56
CA THR A 123 35.97 -25.55 -13.38
C THR A 123 37.07 -24.79 -12.65
N ARG A 124 36.73 -23.70 -11.95
CA ARG A 124 37.67 -22.95 -11.12
C ARG A 124 38.21 -23.78 -9.96
N SER A 125 37.33 -24.51 -9.27
CA SER A 125 37.74 -25.42 -8.20
C SER A 125 38.67 -26.54 -8.71
N ALA A 126 38.44 -27.07 -9.92
CA ALA A 126 39.28 -28.11 -10.52
C ALA A 126 40.68 -27.58 -10.92
N ARG A 127 40.80 -26.29 -11.24
CA ARG A 127 42.07 -25.60 -11.48
C ARG A 127 42.86 -25.27 -10.21
N GLY A 128 42.34 -25.63 -9.03
CA GLY A 128 42.98 -25.37 -7.75
C GLY A 128 42.73 -23.97 -7.18
N GLU A 129 41.82 -23.18 -7.79
CA GLU A 129 41.41 -21.91 -7.19
C GLU A 129 40.62 -22.17 -5.90
N GLN A 130 40.91 -21.36 -4.87
CA GLN A 130 40.22 -21.43 -3.59
C GLN A 130 38.79 -20.90 -3.75
N VAL A 131 37.85 -21.83 -3.91
CA VAL A 131 36.40 -21.57 -3.90
C VAL A 131 35.84 -21.98 -2.55
N SER A 132 35.00 -21.13 -1.96
CA SER A 132 34.33 -21.43 -0.68
C SER A 132 33.63 -22.80 -0.74
N PRO A 133 33.80 -23.64 0.30
CA PRO A 133 33.19 -24.98 0.36
C PRO A 133 31.67 -24.97 0.12
N THR A 134 30.98 -23.95 0.64
CA THR A 134 29.53 -23.76 0.47
C THR A 134 29.15 -23.50 -0.99
N VAL A 135 29.92 -22.65 -1.69
CA VAL A 135 29.69 -22.31 -3.09
C VAL A 135 29.93 -23.52 -4.00
N ARG A 136 30.95 -24.33 -3.67
CA ARG A 136 31.22 -25.60 -4.36
C ARG A 136 30.11 -26.63 -4.16
N ALA A 137 29.56 -26.73 -2.95
CA ALA A 137 28.44 -27.63 -2.63
C ALA A 137 27.17 -27.23 -3.40
N MET A 138 26.84 -25.94 -3.46
CA MET A 138 25.70 -25.45 -4.23
C MET A 138 25.87 -25.69 -5.74
N ALA A 139 27.07 -25.48 -6.29
CA ALA A 139 27.35 -25.78 -7.69
C ALA A 139 27.24 -27.29 -8.00
N ALA A 140 27.72 -28.16 -7.11
CA ALA A 140 27.57 -29.60 -7.26
C ALA A 140 26.10 -30.05 -7.18
N GLY A 141 25.31 -29.46 -6.28
CA GLY A 141 23.87 -29.72 -6.15
C GLY A 141 23.10 -29.32 -7.41
N ALA A 142 23.42 -28.15 -7.98
CA ALA A 142 22.80 -27.67 -9.21
C ALA A 142 23.06 -28.56 -10.44
N ARG A 143 24.16 -29.35 -10.46
CA ARG A 143 24.46 -30.35 -11.50
C ARG A 143 23.71 -31.66 -11.29
N ARG A 144 23.51 -32.13 -10.06
CA ARG A 144 22.84 -33.44 -9.82
C ARG A 144 21.39 -33.46 -10.26
N VAL A 145 20.71 -32.32 -10.17
CA VAL A 145 19.31 -32.19 -10.62
C VAL A 145 19.18 -32.39 -12.14
N THR A 146 20.24 -32.18 -12.94
CA THR A 146 20.18 -32.30 -14.41
C THR A 146 20.23 -33.73 -14.92
N ASP A 147 20.85 -34.66 -14.18
CA ASP A 147 20.96 -36.06 -14.61
C ASP A 147 19.67 -36.86 -14.37
N SER A 148 18.70 -36.29 -13.65
CA SER A 148 17.44 -36.91 -13.29
C SER A 148 16.22 -36.50 -14.15
N GLU A 149 16.42 -35.72 -15.22
CA GLU A 149 15.33 -35.21 -16.08
C GLU A 149 15.43 -35.64 -17.55
N VAL A 150 15.63 -36.94 -17.81
CA VAL A 150 15.25 -37.57 -19.09
C VAL A 150 14.65 -38.96 -18.85
N PRO A 151 13.31 -39.10 -18.76
CA PRO A 151 12.67 -40.36 -19.07
C PRO A 151 12.61 -40.52 -20.60
N ARG A 152 13.13 -41.65 -21.07
CA ARG A 152 13.10 -42.12 -22.46
C ARG A 152 11.72 -42.67 -22.81
#